data_AF-A0A2N3F1W8-F1
#
_entry.id   AF-A0A2N3F1W8-F1
#
_cell.length_a   1.000
_cell.length_b   1.000
_cell.length_c   1.000
_cell.angle_alpha   90.00
_cell.angle_beta   90.00
_cell.angle_gamma   90.00
#
_symmetry.space_group_name_H-M   'P 1'
#
loop_
_entity.id
_entity.type
_entity.pdbx_description
1 polymer ?
#
loop_
_entity_poly.entity_id
_entity_poly.type
_entity_poly.pdbx_seq_one_letter_code
_entity_poly.pdbx_strand_id
1 'polypeptide(L)'
;AYLAAVKEQNGAAMSLGRTSTFIDCFIERDLAEGTLTEVEAQELIDDFVIKLRIVRFLRTPEYDALFSGDPLWVTESLGGLGEDGRSLVSKSTFRYLHTLYNLGPAPEPNMTVLWSDSLPQGFKEFCAKVSIDTSAVQYESDELLRSQCGDDAAIACCVSGMEVGKQMQFFGARVNLAKGLLYAINGGRDEVSGKQISTKVAPVEGEVLEFDDVMHKFDTFMDWLAETYVDALNVIHYMHDKYSYERIEMALHDKEVLRTMACGIAGLSVAADSLSAIKYATVKPVRDETGLITDYEVEGEYPTYGNDDDRADDIAVDLVRRFMNKIRKQKTYRDAKHTQSVLTITSNVVYGKATGNTPDGRRLGESFAPGANPMNGRDVH
;
A
#
# COMPACT_ATOMS: atom_id res chain seq x y z
N ALA A 1 26.74 -1.56 0.95
CA ALA A 1 26.00 -0.34 0.55
C ALA A 1 24.76 -0.13 1.43
N TYR A 2 23.83 -1.09 1.48
CA TYR A 2 22.61 -1.03 2.30
C TYR A 2 22.82 -0.60 3.77
N LEU A 3 23.84 -1.14 4.46
CA LEU A 3 24.20 -0.73 5.83
C LEU A 3 24.46 0.78 5.97
N ALA A 4 25.02 1.42 4.94
CA ALA A 4 25.30 2.84 4.95
C ALA A 4 24.02 3.67 4.79
N ALA A 5 23.08 3.20 3.96
CA ALA A 5 21.74 3.81 3.80
C ALA A 5 20.99 3.80 5.14
N VAL A 6 20.84 2.63 5.79
CA VAL A 6 20.13 2.53 7.09
C VAL A 6 20.88 3.15 8.28
N LYS A 7 22.13 3.61 8.08
CA LYS A 7 22.86 4.40 9.07
C LYS A 7 22.69 5.91 8.88
N GLU A 8 22.32 6.33 7.68
CA GLU A 8 22.14 7.74 7.33
C GLU A 8 20.67 8.14 7.35
N GLN A 9 19.78 7.27 6.85
CA GLN A 9 18.37 7.54 6.68
C GLN A 9 17.51 6.65 7.58
N ASN A 10 16.33 7.15 7.90
CA ASN A 10 15.33 6.47 8.72
C ASN A 10 13.96 6.44 8.02
N GLY A 11 13.96 6.27 6.70
CA GLY A 11 12.75 6.14 5.89
C GLY A 11 11.78 5.12 6.50
N ALA A 12 10.48 5.31 6.25
CA ALA A 12 9.48 4.37 6.77
C ALA A 12 9.78 2.95 6.27
N ALA A 13 10.03 2.83 4.96
CA ALA A 13 10.53 1.63 4.30
C ALA A 13 11.99 1.83 3.86
N MET A 14 12.86 0.88 4.18
CA MET A 14 14.24 0.79 3.71
C MET A 14 14.41 -0.53 2.97
N SER A 15 13.88 -0.61 1.74
CA SER A 15 13.85 -1.87 0.98
C SER A 15 15.22 -2.26 0.44
N LEU A 16 15.46 -3.57 0.30
CA LEU A 16 16.75 -4.09 -0.15
C LEU A 16 16.89 -4.05 -1.69
N GLY A 17 15.81 -4.34 -2.41
CA GLY A 17 15.75 -4.34 -3.87
C GLY A 17 15.51 -5.72 -4.46
N ARG A 18 16.30 -6.10 -5.47
CA ARG A 18 16.24 -7.40 -6.17
C ARG A 18 17.66 -7.96 -6.29
N THR A 19 18.11 -8.64 -5.23
CA THR A 19 19.53 -8.95 -5.05
C THR A 19 19.84 -10.43 -5.14
N SER A 20 18.88 -11.30 -4.82
CA SER A 20 19.04 -12.76 -4.77
C SER A 20 19.62 -13.36 -6.04
N THR A 21 19.03 -13.06 -7.21
CA THR A 21 19.51 -13.57 -8.51
C THR A 21 20.84 -12.93 -8.94
N PHE A 22 21.08 -11.67 -8.60
CA PHE A 22 22.37 -11.00 -8.86
C PHE A 22 23.50 -11.66 -8.06
N ILE A 23 23.29 -11.94 -6.78
CA ILE A 23 24.27 -12.62 -5.92
C ILE A 23 24.53 -14.06 -6.39
N ASP A 24 23.52 -14.73 -6.95
CA ASP A 24 23.67 -16.09 -7.48
C ASP A 24 24.75 -16.18 -8.57
N CYS A 25 24.96 -15.13 -9.37
CA CYS A 25 26.03 -15.11 -10.37
C CYS A 25 27.43 -15.32 -9.76
N PHE A 26 27.66 -14.83 -8.54
CA PHE A 26 28.93 -14.98 -7.83
C PHE A 26 29.00 -16.34 -7.12
N ILE A 27 27.89 -16.77 -6.50
CA ILE A 27 27.82 -18.07 -5.84
C ILE A 27 28.01 -19.21 -6.85
N GLU A 28 27.33 -19.18 -8.01
CA GLU A 28 27.48 -20.23 -9.02
C GLU A 28 28.90 -20.28 -9.60
N ARG A 29 29.57 -19.13 -9.75
CA ARG A 29 31.00 -19.09 -10.13
C ARG A 29 31.86 -19.81 -9.08
N ASP A 30 31.71 -19.45 -7.81
CA ASP A 30 32.56 -19.97 -6.73
C ASP A 30 32.28 -21.47 -6.47
N LEU A 31 31.02 -21.91 -6.65
CA LEU A 31 30.66 -23.34 -6.67
C LEU A 31 31.34 -24.09 -7.83
N ALA A 32 31.36 -23.51 -9.03
CA ALA A 32 31.98 -24.12 -10.21
C ALA A 32 33.51 -24.19 -10.11
N GLU A 33 34.13 -23.21 -9.45
CA GLU A 33 35.57 -23.20 -9.14
C GLU A 33 35.94 -24.11 -7.96
N GLY A 34 34.94 -24.60 -7.21
CA GLY A 34 35.13 -25.43 -6.01
C GLY A 34 35.72 -24.67 -4.83
N THR A 35 35.60 -23.34 -4.82
CA THR A 35 36.06 -22.45 -3.73
C THR A 35 34.98 -22.20 -2.67
N LEU A 36 33.74 -22.58 -2.98
CA LEU A 36 32.59 -22.53 -2.10
C LEU A 36 31.80 -23.83 -2.20
N THR A 37 31.24 -24.31 -1.10
CA THR A 37 30.27 -25.42 -1.07
C THR A 37 28.84 -24.89 -0.95
N GLU A 38 27.84 -25.73 -1.23
CA GLU A 38 26.43 -25.33 -1.08
C GLU A 38 26.07 -24.96 0.37
N VAL A 39 26.66 -25.65 1.35
CA VAL A 39 26.44 -25.36 2.78
C VAL A 39 27.03 -24.00 3.14
N GLU A 40 28.25 -23.70 2.70
CA GLU A 40 28.87 -22.38 2.92
C GLU A 40 28.12 -21.27 2.18
N ALA A 41 27.59 -21.54 0.99
CA ALA A 41 26.75 -20.59 0.26
C ALA A 41 25.47 -20.27 1.03
N GLN A 42 24.78 -21.27 1.58
CA GLN A 42 23.60 -21.06 2.42
C GLN A 42 23.95 -20.31 3.71
N GLU A 43 25.07 -20.65 4.36
CA GLU A 43 25.53 -19.96 5.58
C GLU A 43 25.75 -18.47 5.34
N LEU A 44 26.35 -18.09 4.20
CA LEU A 44 26.52 -16.68 3.82
C LEU A 44 25.18 -15.95 3.62
N ILE A 45 24.19 -16.62 3.03
CA ILE A 45 22.84 -16.07 2.87
C ILE A 45 22.14 -15.94 4.22
N ASP A 46 22.25 -16.94 5.10
CA ASP A 46 21.70 -16.90 6.45
C ASP A 46 22.33 -15.76 7.26
N ASP A 47 23.65 -15.62 7.25
CA ASP A 47 24.38 -14.53 7.92
C ASP A 47 23.95 -13.15 7.40
N PHE A 48 23.78 -13.03 6.08
CA PHE A 48 23.29 -11.79 5.48
C PHE A 48 21.87 -11.46 5.95
N VAL A 49 20.95 -12.44 5.91
CA VAL A 49 19.56 -12.29 6.36
C VAL A 49 19.48 -11.97 7.86
N ILE A 50 20.35 -12.55 8.70
CA ILE A 50 20.46 -12.17 10.11
C ILE A 50 20.74 -10.67 10.25
N LYS A 51 21.62 -10.09 9.42
CA LYS A 51 21.89 -8.64 9.45
C LYS A 51 20.68 -7.80 9.04
N LEU A 52 19.89 -8.27 8.08
CA LEU A 52 18.66 -7.58 7.67
C LEU A 52 17.61 -7.61 8.79
N ARG A 53 17.46 -8.76 9.48
CA ARG A 53 16.52 -8.96 10.60
C ARG A 53 16.78 -8.07 11.82
N ILE A 54 17.98 -7.51 11.96
CA ILE A 54 18.40 -6.71 13.14
C ILE A 54 18.53 -5.21 12.87
N VAL A 55 18.23 -4.73 11.66
CA VAL A 55 18.15 -3.29 11.40
C VAL A 55 17.05 -2.69 12.29
N ARG A 56 17.24 -1.51 12.90
CA ARG A 56 16.22 -0.89 13.76
C ARG A 56 16.28 0.63 13.67
N PHE A 57 15.14 1.27 13.86
CA PHE A 57 15.02 2.72 13.94
C PHE A 57 14.28 3.13 15.21
N LEU A 58 14.69 4.25 15.80
CA LEU A 58 13.95 4.84 16.90
C LEU A 58 12.64 5.46 16.34
N ARG A 59 11.49 5.00 16.84
CA ARG A 59 10.16 5.46 16.44
C ARG A 59 9.37 5.97 17.64
N THR A 60 8.46 6.92 17.40
CA THR A 60 7.54 7.42 18.44
C THR A 60 6.34 6.48 18.59
N PRO A 61 5.58 6.55 19.71
CA PRO A 61 4.32 5.83 19.84
C PRO A 61 3.28 6.18 18.77
N GLU A 62 3.29 7.43 18.29
CA GLU A 62 2.43 7.88 17.18
C GLU A 62 2.79 7.19 15.86
N TYR A 63 4.08 6.98 15.60
CA TYR A 63 4.55 6.20 14.45
C TYR A 63 4.11 4.74 14.58
N ASP A 64 4.30 4.11 15.75
CA ASP A 64 3.91 2.72 15.99
C ASP A 64 2.40 2.49 15.79
N ALA A 65 1.56 3.47 16.12
CA ALA A 65 0.13 3.40 15.83
C ALA A 65 -0.19 3.38 14.31
N LEU A 66 0.61 4.07 13.48
CA LEU A 66 0.43 4.16 12.03
C LEU A 66 1.12 3.01 11.27
N PHE A 67 2.21 2.50 11.82
CA PHE A 67 3.13 1.51 11.26
C PHE A 67 3.51 0.50 12.34
N SER A 68 2.55 -0.31 12.76
CA SER A 68 2.70 -1.22 13.90
C SER A 68 3.57 -2.42 13.58
N GLY A 69 4.21 -2.97 14.62
CA GLY A 69 4.98 -4.23 14.53
C GLY A 69 6.47 -4.02 14.27
N ASP A 70 7.00 -2.84 14.59
CA ASP A 70 8.40 -2.44 14.36
C ASP A 70 8.89 -2.70 12.91
N PRO A 71 8.10 -2.30 11.87
CA PRO A 71 8.40 -2.64 10.49
C PRO A 71 9.53 -1.79 9.92
N LEU A 72 10.25 -2.39 8.98
CA LEU A 72 11.35 -1.74 8.23
C LEU A 72 11.13 -1.84 6.73
N TRP A 73 10.34 -2.81 6.28
CA TRP A 73 10.16 -3.21 4.90
C TRP A 73 11.50 -3.36 4.19
N VAL A 74 12.34 -4.26 4.71
CA VAL A 74 13.57 -4.71 4.05
C VAL A 74 13.17 -5.64 2.91
N THR A 75 12.48 -5.09 1.92
CA THR A 75 11.84 -5.85 0.85
C THR A 75 12.87 -6.37 -0.14
N GLU A 76 12.85 -7.68 -0.38
CA GLU A 76 13.65 -8.38 -1.37
C GLU A 76 12.70 -9.01 -2.41
N SER A 77 12.92 -8.65 -3.68
CA SER A 77 12.14 -9.15 -4.81
C SER A 77 12.81 -10.41 -5.38
N LEU A 78 12.06 -11.51 -5.45
CA LEU A 78 12.57 -12.84 -5.76
C LEU A 78 11.96 -13.36 -7.07
N GLY A 79 12.79 -13.98 -7.91
CA GLY A 79 12.32 -14.66 -9.11
C GLY A 79 11.87 -13.71 -10.20
N GLY A 80 10.68 -13.91 -10.77
CA GLY A 80 10.17 -13.20 -11.95
C GLY A 80 10.68 -13.76 -13.28
N LEU A 81 10.38 -13.06 -14.38
CA LEU A 81 10.84 -13.39 -15.73
C LEU A 81 11.67 -12.25 -16.33
N GLY A 82 12.63 -12.61 -17.17
CA GLY A 82 13.32 -11.67 -18.06
C GLY A 82 12.42 -11.21 -19.21
N GLU A 83 12.72 -10.08 -19.81
CA GLU A 83 12.08 -9.62 -21.05
C GLU A 83 12.31 -10.59 -22.22
N ASP A 84 13.37 -11.40 -22.14
CA ASP A 84 13.67 -12.48 -23.08
C ASP A 84 12.85 -13.77 -22.84
N GLY A 85 11.97 -13.77 -21.83
CA GLY A 85 11.09 -14.89 -21.49
C GLY A 85 11.73 -15.99 -20.63
N ARG A 86 13.03 -15.91 -20.31
CA ARG A 86 13.66 -16.84 -19.37
C ARG A 86 13.26 -16.50 -17.94
N SER A 87 13.22 -17.50 -17.07
CA SER A 87 13.00 -17.26 -15.65
C SER A 87 14.22 -16.63 -14.99
N LEU A 88 13.98 -15.66 -14.11
CA LEU A 88 14.98 -15.06 -13.23
C LEU A 88 15.03 -15.77 -11.86
N VAL A 89 14.36 -16.91 -11.72
CA VAL A 89 14.54 -17.84 -10.58
C VAL A 89 15.94 -18.45 -10.63
N SER A 90 16.62 -18.48 -9.49
CA SER A 90 18.00 -18.94 -9.35
C SER A 90 18.13 -19.89 -8.16
N LYS A 91 19.29 -20.49 -7.91
CA LYS A 91 19.43 -21.28 -6.66
C LYS A 91 19.32 -20.38 -5.43
N SER A 92 19.85 -19.16 -5.51
CA SER A 92 19.77 -18.19 -4.43
C SER A 92 18.35 -17.73 -4.11
N THR A 93 17.39 -17.72 -5.05
CA THR A 93 15.99 -17.45 -4.69
C THR A 93 15.44 -18.52 -3.75
N PHE A 94 15.86 -19.78 -3.90
CA PHE A 94 15.56 -20.83 -2.92
C PHE A 94 16.33 -20.62 -1.62
N ARG A 95 17.62 -20.29 -1.66
CA ARG A 95 18.44 -20.06 -0.45
C ARG A 95 17.87 -18.96 0.44
N TYR A 96 17.42 -17.85 -0.16
CA TYR A 96 16.76 -16.76 0.55
C TYR A 96 15.48 -17.25 1.25
N LEU A 97 14.58 -17.94 0.53
CA LEU A 97 13.37 -18.52 1.14
C LEU A 97 13.71 -19.56 2.21
N HIS A 98 14.79 -20.31 2.02
CA HIS A 98 15.24 -21.34 2.95
C HIS A 98 15.70 -20.78 4.30
N THR A 99 16.05 -19.49 4.36
CA THR A 99 16.32 -18.81 5.65
C THR A 99 15.11 -18.84 6.60
N LEU A 100 13.88 -18.96 6.08
CA LEU A 100 12.68 -19.12 6.89
C LEU A 100 12.58 -20.51 7.54
N TYR A 101 13.37 -21.48 7.10
CA TYR A 101 13.55 -22.79 7.74
C TYR A 101 14.76 -22.81 8.67
N ASN A 102 15.92 -22.37 8.19
CA ASN A 102 17.16 -22.38 8.98
C ASN A 102 17.10 -21.44 10.19
N LEU A 103 16.59 -20.23 9.99
CA LEU A 103 16.52 -19.18 11.00
C LEU A 103 15.10 -19.04 11.60
N GLY A 104 14.16 -19.84 11.11
CA GLY A 104 12.73 -19.75 11.44
C GLY A 104 12.00 -18.57 10.77
N PRO A 105 10.66 -18.54 10.86
CA PRO A 105 9.82 -17.48 10.32
C PRO A 105 10.17 -16.11 10.89
N ALA A 106 10.21 -15.09 10.04
CA ALA A 106 10.42 -13.70 10.44
C ALA A 106 9.67 -12.74 9.50
N PRO A 107 9.26 -11.57 10.00
CA PRO A 107 8.63 -10.54 9.17
C PRO A 107 9.62 -9.81 8.24
N GLU A 108 10.91 -9.88 8.55
CA GLU A 108 11.98 -9.25 7.78
C GLU A 108 13.07 -10.29 7.41
N PRO A 109 13.73 -10.16 6.25
CA PRO A 109 13.36 -9.28 5.14
C PRO A 109 11.95 -9.60 4.62
N ASN A 110 11.26 -8.59 4.09
CA ASN A 110 9.96 -8.76 3.46
C ASN A 110 10.13 -9.48 2.10
N MET A 111 10.02 -10.81 2.14
CA MET A 111 10.28 -11.68 1.00
C MET A 111 9.13 -11.63 0.00
N THR A 112 9.40 -11.08 -1.19
CA THR A 112 8.39 -10.79 -2.21
C THR A 112 8.64 -11.60 -3.47
N VAL A 113 7.80 -12.59 -3.74
CA VAL A 113 7.88 -13.40 -4.95
C VAL A 113 7.22 -12.65 -6.12
N LEU A 114 7.99 -12.35 -7.15
CA LEU A 114 7.47 -11.82 -8.41
C LEU A 114 6.86 -12.98 -9.20
N TRP A 115 5.54 -13.11 -9.09
CA TRP A 115 4.77 -14.25 -9.56
C TRP A 115 4.42 -14.15 -11.05
N SER A 116 4.60 -15.26 -11.76
CA SER A 116 4.11 -15.48 -13.12
C SER A 116 3.71 -16.94 -13.29
N ASP A 117 2.70 -17.21 -14.11
CA ASP A 117 2.27 -18.57 -14.44
C ASP A 117 3.38 -19.39 -15.12
N SER A 118 4.28 -18.71 -15.85
CA SER A 118 5.42 -19.32 -16.53
C SER A 118 6.63 -19.58 -15.62
N LEU A 119 6.54 -19.31 -14.31
CA LEU A 119 7.60 -19.66 -13.38
C LEU A 119 7.82 -21.19 -13.34
N PRO A 120 9.05 -21.66 -13.08
CA PRO A 120 9.35 -23.08 -12.90
C PRO A 120 8.45 -23.71 -11.83
N GLN A 121 7.84 -24.85 -12.15
CA GLN A 121 6.85 -25.51 -11.28
C GLN A 121 7.40 -25.80 -9.88
N GLY A 122 8.66 -26.28 -9.78
CA GLY A 122 9.29 -26.55 -8.48
C GLY A 122 9.47 -25.29 -7.61
N PHE A 123 9.66 -24.11 -8.22
CA PHE A 123 9.74 -22.86 -7.45
C PHE A 123 8.36 -22.41 -6.97
N LYS A 124 7.33 -22.53 -7.81
CA LYS A 124 5.94 -22.26 -7.42
C LYS A 124 5.51 -23.12 -6.23
N GLU A 125 5.78 -24.42 -6.30
CA GLU A 125 5.48 -25.38 -5.22
C GLU A 125 6.28 -25.07 -3.95
N PHE A 126 7.55 -24.71 -4.08
CA PHE A 126 8.37 -24.35 -2.92
C PHE A 126 7.91 -23.06 -2.25
N CYS A 127 7.58 -22.01 -3.02
CA CYS A 127 7.02 -20.79 -2.48
C CYS A 127 5.69 -21.07 -1.74
N ALA A 128 4.79 -21.84 -2.36
CA ALA A 128 3.53 -22.23 -1.73
C ALA A 128 3.76 -23.02 -0.43
N LYS A 129 4.72 -23.95 -0.43
CA LYS A 129 5.10 -24.70 0.78
C LYS A 129 5.62 -23.76 1.88
N VAL A 130 6.51 -22.83 1.56
CA VAL A 130 7.03 -21.84 2.52
C VAL A 130 5.90 -20.98 3.07
N SER A 131 4.96 -20.54 2.24
CA SER A 131 3.78 -19.80 2.68
C SER A 131 2.91 -20.63 3.64
N ILE A 132 2.63 -21.89 3.33
CA ILE A 132 1.88 -22.80 4.22
C ILE A 132 2.59 -22.96 5.56
N ASP A 133 3.90 -23.16 5.54
CA ASP A 133 4.67 -23.46 6.74
C ASP A 133 4.92 -22.22 7.62
N THR A 134 4.93 -21.00 7.04
CA THR A 134 5.47 -19.81 7.72
C THR A 134 4.59 -18.56 7.66
N SER A 135 3.71 -18.45 6.67
CA SER A 135 2.92 -17.22 6.37
C SER A 135 3.77 -15.94 6.22
N ALA A 136 5.05 -16.07 5.86
CA ALA A 136 6.03 -14.97 5.84
C ALA A 136 6.49 -14.54 4.43
N VAL A 137 5.67 -14.80 3.40
CA VAL A 137 5.99 -14.50 2.00
C VAL A 137 4.80 -13.79 1.35
N GLN A 138 5.07 -12.72 0.62
CA GLN A 138 4.08 -12.04 -0.22
C GLN A 138 4.35 -12.28 -1.71
N TYR A 139 3.31 -12.07 -2.53
CA TYR A 139 3.35 -12.31 -3.97
C TYR A 139 2.86 -11.07 -4.71
N GLU A 140 3.60 -10.68 -5.75
CA GLU A 140 3.28 -9.55 -6.62
C GLU A 140 3.26 -10.02 -8.07
N SER A 141 2.39 -9.46 -8.90
CA SER A 141 2.31 -9.85 -10.31
C SER A 141 3.55 -9.35 -11.08
N ASP A 142 4.42 -10.29 -11.49
CA ASP A 142 5.58 -9.99 -12.33
C ASP A 142 5.16 -9.40 -13.67
N GLU A 143 4.08 -9.90 -14.27
CA GLU A 143 3.59 -9.40 -15.55
C GLU A 143 3.22 -7.92 -15.49
N LEU A 144 2.43 -7.53 -14.48
CA LEU A 144 2.02 -6.13 -14.30
C LEU A 144 3.22 -5.25 -13.94
N LEU A 145 4.10 -5.71 -13.06
CA LEU A 145 5.29 -4.97 -12.67
C LEU A 145 6.24 -4.76 -13.86
N ARG A 146 6.60 -5.84 -14.56
CA ARG A 146 7.53 -5.83 -15.69
C ARG A 146 7.01 -5.00 -16.86
N SER A 147 5.70 -5.00 -17.09
CA SER A 147 5.08 -4.15 -18.12
C SER A 147 5.29 -2.65 -17.90
N GLN A 148 5.59 -2.23 -16.66
CA GLN A 148 5.76 -0.82 -16.29
C GLN A 148 7.19 -0.44 -15.93
N CYS A 149 7.96 -1.37 -15.35
CA CYS A 149 9.27 -1.09 -14.76
C CYS A 149 10.41 -1.95 -15.33
N GLY A 150 10.15 -2.82 -16.31
CA GLY A 150 11.14 -3.73 -16.88
C GLY A 150 11.43 -4.97 -16.01
N ASP A 151 12.32 -5.83 -16.48
CA ASP A 151 12.66 -7.08 -15.82
C ASP A 151 13.68 -6.96 -14.67
N ASP A 152 14.30 -5.79 -14.50
CA ASP A 152 15.12 -5.43 -13.32
C ASP A 152 14.34 -4.51 -12.36
N ALA A 153 13.03 -4.71 -12.28
CA ALA A 153 12.17 -4.03 -11.32
C ALA A 153 12.25 -4.67 -9.92
N ALA A 154 12.11 -3.84 -8.89
CA ALA A 154 11.97 -4.27 -7.50
C ALA A 154 10.72 -3.62 -6.86
N ILE A 155 10.31 -4.18 -5.74
CA ILE A 155 9.23 -3.65 -4.91
C ILE A 155 9.81 -2.84 -3.75
N ALA A 156 9.43 -1.56 -3.67
CA ALA A 156 9.66 -0.72 -2.51
C ALA A 156 8.48 -0.77 -1.54
N CYS A 157 8.79 -0.80 -0.25
CA CYS A 157 7.80 -0.92 0.83
C CYS A 157 6.97 -2.20 0.64
N CYS A 158 5.64 -2.10 0.49
CA CYS A 158 4.76 -3.25 0.31
C CYS A 158 4.60 -3.66 -1.15
N VAL A 159 4.18 -2.72 -2.01
CA VAL A 159 3.62 -3.03 -3.35
C VAL A 159 4.06 -2.04 -4.44
N SER A 160 5.02 -1.15 -4.14
CA SER A 160 5.37 -0.05 -5.04
C SER A 160 6.52 -0.43 -5.97
N GLY A 161 6.18 -0.78 -7.22
CA GLY A 161 7.16 -1.10 -8.26
C GLY A 161 8.08 0.07 -8.64
N MET A 162 9.35 -0.23 -8.85
CA MET A 162 10.35 0.68 -9.39
C MET A 162 11.43 -0.06 -10.19
N GLU A 163 11.94 0.58 -11.25
CA GLU A 163 13.18 0.15 -11.89
C GLU A 163 14.38 0.46 -10.97
N VAL A 164 15.18 -0.55 -10.63
CA VAL A 164 16.27 -0.43 -9.66
C VAL A 164 17.32 0.58 -10.15
N GLY A 165 17.67 1.54 -9.30
CA GLY A 165 18.68 2.56 -9.62
C GLY A 165 18.21 3.66 -10.57
N LYS A 166 16.98 3.61 -11.11
CA LYS A 166 16.50 4.60 -12.11
C LYS A 166 15.21 5.31 -11.72
N GLN A 167 14.48 4.77 -10.76
CA GLN A 167 13.22 5.32 -10.28
C GLN A 167 13.25 5.50 -8.76
N MET A 168 12.39 6.34 -8.22
CA MET A 168 12.05 6.43 -6.80
C MET A 168 10.61 6.96 -6.64
N GLN A 169 10.03 6.82 -5.44
CA GLN A 169 8.73 7.41 -5.13
C GLN A 169 8.85 8.45 -4.01
N PHE A 170 8.18 9.58 -4.22
CA PHE A 170 7.80 10.49 -3.17
C PHE A 170 6.62 9.89 -2.41
N PHE A 171 6.92 9.32 -1.24
CA PHE A 171 5.97 8.62 -0.39
C PHE A 171 4.93 9.57 0.22
N GLY A 172 3.65 9.34 -0.10
CA GLY A 172 2.56 10.18 0.38
C GLY A 172 1.75 9.64 1.55
N ALA A 173 2.10 8.49 2.14
CA ALA A 173 1.23 7.77 3.07
C ALA A 173 -0.15 7.44 2.45
N ARG A 174 -1.25 8.05 2.92
CA ARG A 174 -2.61 7.86 2.41
C ARG A 174 -3.59 8.91 2.93
N VAL A 175 -4.71 9.09 2.25
CA VAL A 175 -5.88 9.84 2.73
C VAL A 175 -7.01 8.91 3.18
N ASN A 176 -7.87 9.42 4.06
CA ASN A 176 -9.06 8.71 4.53
C ASN A 176 -10.25 8.97 3.59
N LEU A 177 -10.52 8.03 2.69
CA LEU A 177 -11.58 8.16 1.69
C LEU A 177 -12.97 8.04 2.32
N ALA A 178 -13.14 7.14 3.30
CA ALA A 178 -14.41 6.94 4.01
C ALA A 178 -14.85 8.19 4.80
N LYS A 179 -13.92 8.84 5.51
CA LYS A 179 -14.23 10.12 6.17
C LYS A 179 -14.52 11.23 5.17
N GLY A 180 -13.86 11.20 4.01
CA GLY A 180 -14.20 12.12 2.91
C GLY A 180 -15.66 12.02 2.47
N LEU A 181 -16.21 10.81 2.42
CA LEU A 181 -17.63 10.57 2.15
C LEU A 181 -18.52 11.19 3.25
N LEU A 182 -18.16 11.01 4.52
CA LEU A 182 -18.89 11.61 5.64
C LEU A 182 -18.84 13.14 5.62
N TYR A 183 -17.70 13.73 5.26
CA TYR A 183 -17.60 15.19 5.11
C TYR A 183 -18.46 15.68 3.96
N ALA A 184 -18.51 14.95 2.84
CA ALA A 184 -19.41 15.30 1.73
C ALA A 184 -20.88 15.30 2.16
N ILE A 185 -21.29 14.30 2.95
CA ILE A 185 -22.63 14.21 3.53
C ILE A 185 -22.91 15.36 4.51
N ASN A 186 -21.93 15.72 5.34
CA ASN A 186 -22.05 16.73 6.41
C ASN A 186 -21.63 18.16 6.00
N GLY A 187 -21.48 18.46 4.71
CA GLY A 187 -21.16 19.81 4.24
C GLY A 187 -19.76 20.30 4.65
N GLY A 188 -18.81 19.36 4.81
CA GLY A 188 -17.43 19.61 5.23
C GLY A 188 -17.21 19.65 6.74
N ARG A 189 -18.24 19.35 7.53
CA ARG A 189 -18.13 19.21 8.99
C ARG A 189 -17.70 17.80 9.37
N ASP A 190 -16.79 17.71 10.32
CA ASP A 190 -16.36 16.44 10.91
C ASP A 190 -17.45 15.89 11.83
N GLU A 191 -17.82 14.62 11.62
CA GLU A 191 -18.91 13.95 12.30
C GLU A 191 -18.64 13.64 13.78
N VAL A 192 -17.37 13.68 14.20
CA VAL A 192 -16.95 13.39 15.58
C VAL A 192 -16.84 14.67 16.40
N SER A 193 -16.17 15.69 15.86
CA SER A 193 -15.90 16.95 16.56
C SER A 193 -16.87 18.08 16.25
N GLY A 194 -17.68 17.93 15.20
CA GLY A 194 -18.61 18.95 14.69
C GLY A 194 -17.96 20.15 13.98
N LYS A 195 -16.62 20.20 13.94
CA LYS A 195 -15.85 21.32 13.38
C LYS A 195 -15.95 21.35 11.85
N GLN A 196 -15.95 22.55 11.27
CA GLN A 196 -15.78 22.73 9.82
C GLN A 196 -14.31 22.46 9.44
N ILE A 197 -14.05 21.46 8.59
CA ILE A 197 -12.69 21.06 8.19
C ILE A 197 -12.38 21.47 6.76
N SER A 198 -13.27 21.14 5.82
CA SER A 198 -13.12 21.57 4.42
C SER A 198 -13.93 22.85 4.14
N THR A 199 -13.83 23.35 2.91
CA THR A 199 -14.69 24.43 2.41
C THR A 199 -16.16 24.10 2.68
N LYS A 200 -16.88 25.07 3.26
CA LYS A 200 -18.30 24.91 3.58
C LYS A 200 -19.12 24.74 2.30
N VAL A 201 -19.81 23.60 2.20
CA VAL A 201 -20.75 23.28 1.13
C VAL A 201 -22.09 22.88 1.73
N ALA A 202 -23.14 22.81 0.92
CA ALA A 202 -24.44 22.35 1.39
C ALA A 202 -24.36 20.87 1.79
N PRO A 203 -24.80 20.49 3.00
CA PRO A 203 -24.87 19.09 3.41
C PRO A 203 -25.95 18.35 2.59
N VAL A 204 -26.01 17.03 2.74
CA VAL A 204 -27.16 16.24 2.27
C VAL A 204 -28.38 16.58 3.11
N GLU A 205 -29.52 16.76 2.43
CA GLU A 205 -30.83 17.04 3.02
C GLU A 205 -31.77 15.86 2.77
N GLY A 206 -32.92 15.84 3.45
CA GLY A 206 -33.91 14.76 3.34
C GLY A 206 -33.80 13.69 4.42
N GLU A 207 -34.82 12.84 4.46
CA GLU A 207 -34.98 11.73 5.42
C GLU A 207 -34.33 10.43 4.93
N VAL A 208 -34.01 10.33 3.64
CA VAL A 208 -33.34 9.19 2.99
C VAL A 208 -32.21 9.75 2.14
N LEU A 209 -31.04 9.09 2.19
CA LEU A 209 -29.90 9.45 1.34
C LEU A 209 -30.15 9.01 -0.10
N GLU A 210 -30.02 9.94 -1.04
CA GLU A 210 -30.12 9.66 -2.48
C GLU A 210 -28.72 9.50 -3.08
N PHE A 211 -28.48 8.38 -3.77
CA PHE A 211 -27.17 8.03 -4.31
C PHE A 211 -26.55 9.13 -5.17
N ASP A 212 -27.32 9.70 -6.11
CA ASP A 212 -26.79 10.69 -7.05
C ASP A 212 -26.39 12.01 -6.34
N ASP A 213 -27.14 12.44 -5.33
CA ASP A 213 -26.79 13.64 -4.54
C ASP A 213 -25.52 13.39 -3.69
N VAL A 214 -25.46 12.25 -2.99
CA VAL A 214 -24.30 11.87 -2.18
C VAL A 214 -23.06 11.75 -3.06
N MET A 215 -23.16 11.04 -4.19
CA MET A 215 -22.02 10.82 -5.08
C MET A 215 -21.55 12.11 -5.74
N HIS A 216 -22.46 13.02 -6.10
CA HIS A 216 -22.10 14.34 -6.64
C HIS A 216 -21.33 15.19 -5.61
N LYS A 217 -21.82 15.23 -4.37
CA LYS A 217 -21.15 15.94 -3.27
C LYS A 217 -19.81 15.31 -2.92
N PHE A 218 -19.73 13.97 -2.95
CA PHE A 218 -18.50 13.26 -2.68
C PHE A 218 -17.45 13.45 -3.78
N ASP A 219 -17.85 13.45 -5.05
CA ASP A 219 -16.97 13.77 -6.17
C ASP A 219 -16.38 15.19 -6.01
N THR A 220 -17.22 16.17 -5.67
CA THR A 220 -16.76 17.54 -5.39
C THR A 220 -15.80 17.59 -4.20
N PHE A 221 -16.09 16.87 -3.12
CA PHE A 221 -15.21 16.80 -1.96
C PHE A 221 -13.86 16.16 -2.31
N MET A 222 -13.84 15.13 -3.17
CA MET A 222 -12.60 14.50 -3.62
C MET A 222 -11.69 15.47 -4.39
N ASP A 223 -12.21 16.53 -5.03
CA ASP A 223 -11.37 17.56 -5.65
C ASP A 223 -10.59 18.34 -4.58
N TRP A 224 -11.28 18.78 -3.52
CA TRP A 224 -10.65 19.44 -2.37
C TRP A 224 -9.64 18.53 -1.67
N LEU A 225 -9.98 17.25 -1.50
CA LEU A 225 -9.10 16.27 -0.88
C LEU A 225 -7.83 16.06 -1.70
N ALA A 226 -7.95 15.97 -3.03
CA ALA A 226 -6.81 15.80 -3.92
C ALA A 226 -5.88 17.01 -3.91
N GLU A 227 -6.42 18.23 -3.97
CA GLU A 227 -5.64 19.48 -3.88
C GLU A 227 -4.91 19.56 -2.54
N THR A 228 -5.64 19.43 -1.43
CA THR A 228 -5.06 19.48 -0.07
C THR A 228 -3.97 18.44 0.13
N TYR A 229 -4.18 17.23 -0.40
CA TYR A 229 -3.23 16.13 -0.28
C TYR A 229 -1.95 16.42 -1.07
N VAL A 230 -2.05 16.75 -2.36
CA VAL A 230 -0.87 17.00 -3.20
C VAL A 230 -0.11 18.24 -2.73
N ASP A 231 -0.78 19.29 -2.26
CA ASP A 231 -0.12 20.46 -1.67
C ASP A 231 0.69 20.10 -0.41
N ALA A 232 0.13 19.29 0.48
CA ALA A 232 0.87 18.80 1.64
C ALA A 232 2.12 17.99 1.21
N LEU A 233 1.98 17.10 0.22
CA LEU A 233 3.10 16.32 -0.30
C LEU A 233 4.16 17.18 -0.99
N ASN A 234 3.76 18.21 -1.73
CA ASN A 234 4.70 19.16 -2.34
C ASN A 234 5.58 19.83 -1.30
N VAL A 235 4.99 20.26 -0.17
CA VAL A 235 5.75 20.84 0.94
C VAL A 235 6.67 19.79 1.57
N ILE A 236 6.15 18.59 1.86
CA ILE A 236 6.92 17.51 2.49
C ILE A 236 8.17 17.18 1.65
N HIS A 237 8.00 16.91 0.36
CA HIS A 237 9.10 16.44 -0.48
C HIS A 237 10.07 17.56 -0.85
N TYR A 238 9.59 18.81 -0.99
CA TYR A 238 10.49 19.96 -1.09
C TYR A 238 11.40 20.06 0.14
N MET A 239 10.83 19.91 1.35
CA MET A 239 11.59 20.02 2.59
C MET A 239 12.50 18.80 2.81
N HIS A 240 12.09 17.60 2.39
CA HIS A 240 12.92 16.40 2.46
C HIS A 240 14.15 16.52 1.55
N ASP A 241 13.96 16.89 0.27
CA ASP A 241 15.07 17.14 -0.67
C ASP A 241 16.04 18.21 -0.13
N LYS A 242 15.52 19.21 0.61
CA LYS A 242 16.34 20.31 1.13
C LYS A 242 17.13 19.94 2.40
N TYR A 243 16.51 19.21 3.33
CA TYR A 243 17.05 19.04 4.69
C TYR A 243 17.46 17.61 5.04
N SER A 244 17.02 16.61 4.28
CA SER A 244 17.31 15.20 4.53
C SER A 244 17.49 14.40 3.24
N TYR A 245 18.19 14.99 2.25
CA TYR A 245 18.48 14.32 0.98
C TYR A 245 19.24 13.01 1.19
N GLU A 246 18.72 11.92 0.64
CA GLU A 246 19.17 10.53 0.80
C GLU A 246 20.45 10.23 0.00
N ARG A 247 21.50 11.02 0.22
CA ARG A 247 22.68 11.08 -0.67
C ARG A 247 23.35 9.73 -0.91
N ILE A 248 23.39 8.82 0.08
CA ILE A 248 24.01 7.49 -0.11
C ILE A 248 23.15 6.61 -1.02
N GLU A 249 21.84 6.63 -0.85
CA GLU A 249 20.91 5.88 -1.70
C GLU A 249 20.91 6.46 -3.12
N MET A 250 20.83 7.79 -3.24
CA MET A 250 20.84 8.49 -4.52
C MET A 250 22.19 8.40 -5.25
N ALA A 251 23.29 8.15 -4.55
CA ALA A 251 24.60 7.89 -5.18
C ALA A 251 24.66 6.54 -5.90
N LEU A 252 23.70 5.65 -5.65
CA LEU A 252 23.56 4.34 -6.29
C LEU A 252 22.48 4.35 -7.38
N HIS A 253 22.05 5.54 -7.80
CA HIS A 253 21.12 5.74 -8.89
C HIS A 253 21.79 6.43 -10.07
N ASP A 254 21.15 6.32 -11.23
CA ASP A 254 21.48 7.13 -12.40
C ASP A 254 21.35 8.62 -12.11
N LYS A 255 22.01 9.44 -12.93
CA LYS A 255 21.98 10.90 -12.80
C LYS A 255 20.55 11.45 -12.81
N GLU A 256 19.71 10.92 -13.69
CA GLU A 256 18.30 11.29 -13.80
C GLU A 256 17.45 10.15 -13.23
N VAL A 257 16.73 10.45 -12.16
CA VAL A 257 15.86 9.49 -11.46
C VAL A 257 14.42 9.88 -11.68
N LEU A 258 13.63 8.95 -12.25
CA LEU A 258 12.20 9.13 -12.39
C LEU A 258 11.54 9.17 -11.01
N ARG A 259 10.73 10.20 -10.76
CA ARG A 259 10.02 10.37 -9.49
C ARG A 259 8.53 10.23 -9.71
N THR A 260 7.87 9.45 -8.85
CA THR A 260 6.41 9.45 -8.77
C THR A 260 5.93 10.10 -7.47
N MET A 261 4.79 10.79 -7.51
CA MET A 261 4.08 11.26 -6.32
C MET A 261 3.07 10.19 -5.92
N ALA A 262 3.38 9.39 -4.90
CA ALA A 262 2.60 8.23 -4.52
C ALA A 262 1.50 8.59 -3.51
N CYS A 263 0.27 8.75 -4.01
CA CYS A 263 -0.90 9.11 -3.22
C CYS A 263 -1.67 7.85 -2.79
N GLY A 264 -1.71 7.54 -1.50
CA GLY A 264 -2.48 6.40 -0.99
C GLY A 264 -3.94 6.74 -0.72
N ILE A 265 -4.83 5.75 -0.83
CA ILE A 265 -6.20 5.82 -0.30
C ILE A 265 -6.43 4.73 0.75
N ALA A 266 -7.17 5.06 1.79
CA ALA A 266 -7.60 4.15 2.86
C ALA A 266 -9.13 4.15 3.01
N GLY A 267 -9.69 2.99 3.39
CA GLY A 267 -11.13 2.83 3.59
C GLY A 267 -11.91 2.70 2.27
N LEU A 268 -11.30 2.09 1.24
CA LEU A 268 -11.95 1.88 -0.07
C LEU A 268 -13.24 1.07 0.07
N SER A 269 -13.19 -0.10 0.71
CA SER A 269 -14.35 -0.97 0.91
C SER A 269 -15.43 -0.31 1.76
N VAL A 270 -15.06 0.43 2.81
CA VAL A 270 -16.03 1.21 3.60
C VAL A 270 -16.77 2.23 2.73
N ALA A 271 -16.06 2.98 1.89
CA ALA A 271 -16.66 3.96 0.99
C ALA A 271 -17.53 3.29 -0.09
N ALA A 272 -17.04 2.18 -0.68
CA ALA A 272 -17.76 1.43 -1.70
C ALA A 272 -19.05 0.80 -1.15
N ASP A 273 -18.98 0.12 0.00
CA ASP A 273 -20.13 -0.49 0.65
C ASP A 273 -21.11 0.56 1.16
N SER A 274 -20.62 1.74 1.59
CA SER A 274 -21.51 2.83 2.01
C SER A 274 -22.32 3.38 0.83
N LEU A 275 -21.67 3.55 -0.32
CA LEU A 275 -22.34 3.95 -1.55
C LEU A 275 -23.27 2.85 -2.08
N SER A 276 -22.90 1.58 -1.90
CA SER A 276 -23.74 0.42 -2.24
C SER A 276 -25.01 0.39 -1.37
N ALA A 277 -24.88 0.57 -0.05
CA ALA A 277 -26.01 0.67 0.88
C ALA A 277 -26.96 1.80 0.48
N ILE A 278 -26.43 2.98 0.16
CA ILE A 278 -27.23 4.13 -0.29
C ILE A 278 -27.94 3.85 -1.62
N LYS A 279 -27.34 3.05 -2.51
CA LYS A 279 -27.88 2.78 -3.84
C LYS A 279 -28.91 1.66 -3.88
N TYR A 280 -28.74 0.62 -3.05
CA TYR A 280 -29.51 -0.62 -3.15
C TYR A 280 -30.34 -0.94 -1.90
N ALA A 281 -30.13 -0.22 -0.79
CA ALA A 281 -30.97 -0.26 0.39
C ALA A 281 -31.53 1.14 0.70
N THR A 282 -32.30 1.27 1.78
CA THR A 282 -32.79 2.57 2.27
C THR A 282 -31.93 3.01 3.43
N VAL A 283 -31.17 4.10 3.26
CA VAL A 283 -30.31 4.65 4.32
C VAL A 283 -30.90 5.95 4.86
N LYS A 284 -31.32 5.96 6.12
CA LYS A 284 -31.86 7.14 6.82
C LYS A 284 -30.78 7.75 7.72
N PRO A 285 -30.37 9.02 7.50
CA PRO A 285 -29.38 9.67 8.34
C PRO A 285 -29.98 10.07 9.69
N VAL A 286 -29.28 9.76 10.78
CA VAL A 286 -29.61 10.20 12.14
C VAL A 286 -28.83 11.48 12.44
N ARG A 287 -29.56 12.54 12.79
CA ARG A 287 -28.99 13.86 13.05
C ARG A 287 -29.00 14.21 14.53
N ASP A 288 -27.94 14.88 14.96
CA ASP A 288 -27.92 15.53 16.27
C ASP A 288 -28.72 16.86 16.28
N GLU A 289 -28.79 17.50 17.44
CA GLU A 289 -29.42 18.81 17.65
C GLU A 289 -28.83 19.96 16.79
N THR A 290 -27.63 19.78 16.25
CA THR A 290 -26.96 20.73 15.34
C THR A 290 -27.24 20.43 13.87
N GLY A 291 -28.02 19.39 13.58
CA GLY A 291 -28.30 18.89 12.23
C GLY A 291 -27.15 18.07 11.62
N LEU A 292 -26.09 17.79 12.38
CA LEU A 292 -24.95 16.98 11.95
C LEU A 292 -25.37 15.51 11.90
N ILE A 293 -25.08 14.83 10.80
CA ILE A 293 -25.35 13.40 10.66
C ILE A 293 -24.26 12.63 11.38
N THR A 294 -24.65 11.86 12.40
CA THR A 294 -23.74 11.13 13.29
C THR A 294 -24.00 9.61 13.29
N ASP A 295 -25.13 9.16 12.75
CA ASP A 295 -25.47 7.75 12.60
C ASP A 295 -26.36 7.49 11.36
N TYR A 296 -26.58 6.23 11.02
CA TYR A 296 -27.38 5.80 9.87
C TYR A 296 -28.22 4.58 10.23
N GLU A 297 -29.51 4.60 9.87
CA GLU A 297 -30.38 3.43 9.90
C GLU A 297 -30.48 2.86 8.48
N VAL A 298 -30.15 1.57 8.32
CA VAL A 298 -30.16 0.89 7.03
C VAL A 298 -31.30 -0.13 7.02
N GLU A 299 -32.24 0.04 6.10
CA GLU A 299 -33.37 -0.88 5.86
C GLU A 299 -33.18 -1.57 4.50
N GLY A 300 -33.05 -2.90 4.53
CA GLY A 300 -32.84 -3.73 3.34
C GLY A 300 -31.41 -4.24 3.19
N GLU A 301 -31.25 -5.29 2.38
CA GLU A 301 -29.96 -5.87 2.03
C GLU A 301 -29.32 -5.10 0.87
N TYR A 302 -27.99 -5.03 0.84
CA TYR A 302 -27.22 -4.41 -0.24
C TYR A 302 -25.97 -5.24 -0.54
N PRO A 303 -25.47 -5.24 -1.79
CA PRO A 303 -24.26 -5.99 -2.13
C PRO A 303 -23.02 -5.34 -1.50
N THR A 304 -22.10 -6.16 -1.01
CA THR A 304 -20.84 -5.71 -0.41
C THR A 304 -19.65 -6.12 -1.27
N TYR A 305 -18.67 -5.24 -1.39
CA TYR A 305 -17.44 -5.45 -2.15
C TYR A 305 -16.71 -6.71 -1.67
N GLY A 306 -16.24 -7.53 -2.62
CA GLY A 306 -15.52 -8.78 -2.33
C GLY A 306 -16.31 -10.08 -2.51
N ASN A 307 -17.51 -10.01 -3.10
CA ASN A 307 -18.38 -11.18 -3.36
C ASN A 307 -18.64 -11.43 -4.85
N ASP A 308 -17.80 -10.89 -5.75
CA ASP A 308 -17.97 -11.01 -7.20
C ASP A 308 -19.35 -10.48 -7.66
N ASP A 309 -19.76 -9.34 -7.07
CA ASP A 309 -21.01 -8.65 -7.42
C ASP A 309 -20.68 -7.29 -8.02
N ASP A 310 -20.79 -7.21 -9.36
CA ASP A 310 -20.53 -6.01 -10.17
C ASP A 310 -21.18 -4.75 -9.56
N ARG A 311 -22.34 -4.87 -8.91
CA ARG A 311 -23.06 -3.74 -8.33
C ARG A 311 -22.27 -2.99 -7.26
N ALA A 312 -21.47 -3.70 -6.46
CA ALA A 312 -20.60 -3.14 -5.43
C ALA A 312 -19.16 -2.96 -5.96
N ASP A 313 -18.67 -3.92 -6.76
CA ASP A 313 -17.31 -3.92 -7.26
C ASP A 313 -17.06 -2.76 -8.25
N ASP A 314 -18.03 -2.43 -9.10
CA ASP A 314 -17.94 -1.27 -10.00
C ASP A 314 -17.85 0.05 -9.23
N ILE A 315 -18.45 0.15 -8.04
CA ILE A 315 -18.34 1.35 -7.20
C ILE A 315 -16.89 1.49 -6.70
N ALA A 316 -16.27 0.41 -6.22
CA ALA A 316 -14.88 0.44 -5.79
C ALA A 316 -13.93 0.81 -6.95
N VAL A 317 -14.12 0.21 -8.13
CA VAL A 317 -13.35 0.53 -9.35
C VAL A 317 -13.50 2.01 -9.74
N ASP A 318 -14.72 2.52 -9.69
CA ASP A 318 -15.05 3.91 -10.01
C ASP A 318 -14.36 4.88 -9.03
N LEU A 319 -14.40 4.62 -7.71
CA LEU A 319 -13.71 5.43 -6.71
C LEU A 319 -12.19 5.49 -6.94
N VAL A 320 -11.57 4.35 -7.23
CA VAL A 320 -10.13 4.27 -7.54
C VAL A 320 -9.80 5.14 -8.76
N ARG A 321 -10.58 5.03 -9.84
CA ARG A 321 -10.38 5.79 -11.07
C ARG A 321 -10.62 7.29 -10.89
N ARG A 322 -11.69 7.66 -10.18
CA ARG A 322 -12.05 9.06 -9.91
C ARG A 322 -10.96 9.76 -9.14
N PHE A 323 -10.51 9.19 -8.03
CA PHE A 323 -9.50 9.84 -7.20
C PHE A 323 -8.17 9.99 -7.95
N MET A 324 -7.75 8.97 -8.71
CA MET A 324 -6.56 9.04 -9.56
C MET A 324 -6.65 10.15 -10.60
N ASN A 325 -7.83 10.34 -11.22
CA ASN A 325 -8.06 11.41 -12.19
C ASN A 325 -8.07 12.80 -11.55
N LYS A 326 -8.44 12.92 -10.28
CA LYS A 326 -8.42 14.19 -9.54
C LYS A 326 -6.99 14.56 -9.12
N ILE A 327 -6.20 13.62 -8.59
CA ILE A 327 -4.80 13.90 -8.26
C ILE A 327 -3.98 14.25 -9.50
N ARG A 328 -4.22 13.63 -10.67
CA ARG A 328 -3.52 13.95 -11.94
C ARG A 328 -3.65 15.41 -12.39
N LYS A 329 -4.67 16.14 -11.92
CA LYS A 329 -4.89 17.55 -12.26
C LYS A 329 -4.03 18.50 -11.41
N GLN A 330 -3.48 18.01 -10.30
CA GLN A 330 -2.70 18.82 -9.37
C GLN A 330 -1.26 18.99 -9.88
N LYS A 331 -0.59 20.06 -9.46
CA LYS A 331 0.83 20.26 -9.77
C LYS A 331 1.68 19.57 -8.72
N THR A 332 2.77 18.94 -9.15
CA THR A 332 3.68 18.23 -8.25
C THR A 332 5.05 18.88 -8.18
N TYR A 333 5.67 18.80 -7.00
CA TYR A 333 7.06 19.14 -6.79
C TYR A 333 7.96 18.29 -7.70
N ARG A 334 8.89 18.95 -8.41
CA ARG A 334 9.79 18.36 -9.42
C ARG A 334 9.07 17.55 -10.50
N ASP A 335 7.85 17.95 -10.85
CA ASP A 335 7.04 17.31 -11.90
C ASP A 335 6.87 15.80 -11.69
N ALA A 336 6.89 15.35 -10.42
CA ALA A 336 6.76 13.95 -10.07
C ALA A 336 5.46 13.36 -10.64
N LYS A 337 5.55 12.23 -11.33
CA LYS A 337 4.42 11.58 -11.99
C LYS A 337 3.42 11.06 -10.95
N HIS A 338 2.16 11.46 -11.03
CA HIS A 338 1.14 10.99 -10.10
C HIS A 338 0.94 9.46 -10.19
N THR A 339 0.93 8.80 -9.04
CA THR A 339 0.54 7.40 -8.88
C THR A 339 -0.39 7.26 -7.68
N GLN A 340 -1.20 6.20 -7.66
CA GLN A 340 -2.10 5.90 -6.55
C GLN A 340 -1.88 4.49 -6.05
N SER A 341 -1.98 4.30 -4.73
CA SER A 341 -2.02 2.97 -4.10
C SER A 341 -3.26 2.82 -3.24
N VAL A 342 -3.81 1.60 -3.20
CA VAL A 342 -4.87 1.23 -2.24
C VAL A 342 -4.20 0.47 -1.11
N LEU A 343 -3.53 1.22 -0.22
CA LEU A 343 -2.65 0.69 0.81
C LEU A 343 -2.85 1.46 2.12
N THR A 344 -3.03 0.74 3.23
CA THR A 344 -3.30 1.35 4.54
C THR A 344 -2.16 1.24 5.55
N ILE A 345 -1.37 0.16 5.50
CA ILE A 345 -0.64 -0.33 6.69
C ILE A 345 -1.61 -0.35 7.90
N THR A 346 -1.23 0.18 9.05
CA THR A 346 -2.06 0.25 10.26
C THR A 346 -2.92 1.52 10.30
N SER A 347 -2.86 2.37 9.27
CA SER A 347 -3.76 3.52 9.17
C SER A 347 -5.22 3.11 9.06
N ASN A 348 -5.54 1.86 8.71
CA ASN A 348 -6.90 1.32 8.79
C ASN A 348 -7.45 1.37 10.23
N VAL A 349 -6.60 1.15 11.24
CA VAL A 349 -6.95 1.25 12.67
C VAL A 349 -7.02 2.71 13.10
N VAL A 350 -6.01 3.52 12.78
CA VAL A 350 -5.96 4.94 13.19
C VAL A 350 -7.11 5.73 12.58
N TYR A 351 -7.37 5.57 11.28
CA TYR A 351 -8.50 6.20 10.63
C TYR A 351 -9.83 5.63 11.08
N GLY A 352 -9.93 4.32 11.32
CA GLY A 352 -11.12 3.71 11.89
C GLY A 352 -11.51 4.33 13.24
N LYS A 353 -10.52 4.53 14.13
CA LYS A 353 -10.69 5.23 15.42
C LYS A 353 -11.15 6.68 15.28
N ALA A 354 -10.70 7.36 14.23
CA ALA A 354 -11.03 8.76 13.97
C ALA A 354 -12.29 8.96 13.11
N THR A 355 -12.94 7.89 12.65
CA THR A 355 -14.09 7.95 11.74
C THR A 355 -15.34 7.41 12.45
N GLY A 356 -16.43 8.19 12.38
CA GLY A 356 -17.74 7.89 12.92
C GLY A 356 -18.43 6.72 12.23
N ASN A 357 -19.72 6.55 12.57
CA ASN A 357 -20.56 5.56 11.92
C ASN A 357 -20.63 5.88 10.41
N THR A 358 -20.61 4.85 9.56
CA THR A 358 -20.68 5.00 8.10
C THR A 358 -21.94 4.32 7.53
N PRO A 359 -22.43 4.76 6.35
CA PRO A 359 -23.66 4.22 5.75
C PRO A 359 -23.67 2.70 5.51
N ASP A 360 -22.51 2.06 5.44
CA ASP A 360 -22.35 0.61 5.37
C ASP A 360 -22.61 -0.11 6.72
N GLY A 361 -23.04 0.61 7.74
CA GLY A 361 -23.31 0.06 9.08
C GLY A 361 -22.07 -0.16 9.95
N ARG A 362 -20.86 0.14 9.46
CA ARG A 362 -19.64 0.10 10.28
C ARG A 362 -19.70 1.16 11.37
N ARG A 363 -19.32 0.81 12.61
CA ARG A 363 -19.50 1.67 13.79
C ARG A 363 -18.29 2.56 14.06
N LEU A 364 -18.53 3.70 14.71
CA LEU A 364 -17.49 4.60 15.22
C LEU A 364 -16.43 3.80 15.98
N GLY A 365 -15.16 4.01 15.61
CA GLY A 365 -14.03 3.41 16.32
C GLY A 365 -13.56 2.06 15.77
N GLU A 366 -14.39 1.36 14.99
CA GLU A 366 -13.99 0.10 14.37
C GLU A 366 -12.88 0.33 13.34
N SER A 367 -12.03 -0.66 13.08
CA SER A 367 -10.99 -0.53 12.06
C SER A 367 -11.59 -0.62 10.66
N PHE A 368 -10.97 0.05 9.68
CA PHE A 368 -11.20 -0.28 8.27
C PHE A 368 -10.53 -1.62 7.92
N ALA A 369 -10.88 -2.16 6.75
CA ALA A 369 -10.12 -3.21 6.11
C ALA A 369 -8.68 -2.77 5.79
N PRO A 370 -7.69 -3.68 5.87
CA PRO A 370 -6.33 -3.38 5.43
C PRO A 370 -6.26 -3.26 3.90
N GLY A 371 -5.56 -2.26 3.39
CA GLY A 371 -5.33 -2.07 1.96
C GLY A 371 -6.62 -2.02 1.13
N ALA A 372 -6.71 -2.92 0.15
CA ALA A 372 -7.84 -3.04 -0.78
C ALA A 372 -8.82 -4.17 -0.39
N ASN A 373 -8.73 -4.69 0.85
CA ASN A 373 -9.56 -5.81 1.28
C ASN A 373 -11.05 -5.42 1.41
N PRO A 374 -11.95 -6.39 1.21
CA PRO A 374 -13.32 -6.34 1.74
C PRO A 374 -13.33 -6.00 3.24
N MET A 375 -14.42 -5.38 3.70
CA MET A 375 -14.61 -5.17 5.14
C MET A 375 -14.69 -6.51 5.86
N ASN A 376 -14.16 -6.56 7.09
CA ASN A 376 -13.98 -7.79 7.84
C ASN A 376 -15.28 -8.62 7.90
N GLY A 377 -15.23 -9.84 7.33
CA GLY A 377 -16.34 -10.79 7.36
C GLY A 377 -17.47 -10.50 6.36
N ARG A 378 -17.26 -9.58 5.41
CA ARG A 378 -18.25 -9.27 4.35
C ARG A 378 -18.02 -10.07 3.06
N ASP A 379 -16.83 -10.61 2.86
CA ASP A 379 -16.51 -11.59 1.83
C ASP A 379 -16.97 -12.99 2.26
N VAL A 380 -18.15 -13.39 1.79
CA VAL A 380 -18.79 -14.67 2.09
C VAL A 380 -19.10 -15.50 0.83
N HIS A 381 -18.83 -14.91 -0.35
CA HIS A 381 -19.04 -15.39 -1.72
C HIS A 381 -20.51 -15.42 -2.16
#